data_AF-W7WEH9-F1
#
_entry.id   AF-W7WEH9-F1
#
_cell.length_a   1.000
_cell.length_b   1.000
_cell.length_c   1.000
_cell.angle_alpha   90.00
_cell.angle_beta   90.00
_cell.angle_gamma   90.00
#
_symmetry.space_group_name_H-M   'P 1'
#
loop_
_entity.id
_entity.type
_entity.pdbx_description
1 polymer ?
#
loop_
_entity_poly.entity_id
_entity_poly.type
_entity_poly.pdbx_seq_one_letter_code
_entity_poly.pdbx_strand_id
1 'polypeptide(L)'
;MLLPPPAHAGAGFGLSTSSPAPAPADSTARQTFRKRLREGTLDDKEIELELAEPRAAVELLGPPGMEDMAEQLKGMFASLGQTRRKTRKLKIAEALKLLVDEEAAKLVNEDEIKTQALASAEQNGIVFIDEIDKVTSRGDGASGAEVSRQGVQRDLLPLVEGTTVSTKHGTVKTDHILFIASGAFHLARPSDLIPELQGRFPIRVELGSLRVEDFEAILTQTHASLVRQYQALLDTEGVRLDFRPEGVRRLAQIAFDVNERTENIGARRLSTVMERLLDEVSFDAPNLGGQTIAIDAATWIASSGRSRSTRICPASFSDPGAAQPRCAAMVSRPSKIRVSISS
;
A
#
# COMPACT_ATOMS: atom_id res chain seq x y z
N MET A 1 -16.58 -20.81 -25.40
CA MET A 1 -16.45 -19.73 -26.40
C MET A 1 -17.07 -20.27 -27.68
N LEU A 2 -18.22 -19.72 -28.12
CA LEU A 2 -18.82 -20.10 -29.41
C LEU A 2 -17.95 -19.48 -30.50
N LEU A 3 -17.41 -20.34 -31.38
CA LEU A 3 -16.53 -20.00 -32.50
C LEU A 3 -16.99 -18.72 -33.22
N PRO A 4 -16.08 -17.80 -33.56
CA PRO A 4 -16.36 -16.80 -34.58
C PRO A 4 -16.50 -17.48 -35.96
N PRO A 5 -17.34 -16.94 -36.86
CA PRO A 5 -17.51 -17.50 -38.19
C PRO A 5 -16.23 -17.36 -39.03
N PRO A 6 -16.00 -18.25 -40.02
CA PRO A 6 -14.80 -18.23 -40.84
C PRO A 6 -14.73 -16.95 -41.69
N ALA A 7 -13.55 -16.33 -41.73
CA ALA A 7 -13.26 -15.23 -42.66
C ALA A 7 -13.23 -15.78 -44.09
N HIS A 8 -14.07 -15.22 -44.97
CA HIS A 8 -14.08 -15.56 -46.38
C HIS A 8 -12.75 -15.18 -47.04
N ALA A 9 -11.98 -16.18 -47.47
CA ALA A 9 -10.93 -16.01 -48.46
C ALA A 9 -11.59 -15.79 -49.83
N GLY A 10 -11.49 -14.58 -50.35
CA GLY A 10 -11.89 -14.21 -51.71
C GLY A 10 -10.87 -13.26 -52.30
N ALA A 11 -9.82 -13.81 -52.93
CA ALA A 11 -8.99 -13.03 -53.85
C ALA A 11 -9.78 -12.82 -55.15
N GLY A 12 -10.03 -11.56 -55.51
CA GLY A 12 -10.71 -11.21 -56.76
C GLY A 12 -10.91 -9.70 -56.90
N PHE A 13 -10.04 -9.08 -57.71
CA PHE A 13 -10.11 -7.70 -58.20
C PHE A 13 -11.53 -7.31 -58.67
N GLY A 14 -12.10 -6.22 -58.15
CA GLY A 14 -13.38 -5.69 -58.64
C GLY A 14 -13.99 -4.62 -57.73
N LEU A 15 -13.96 -3.37 -58.21
CA LEU A 15 -14.49 -2.18 -57.56
C LEU A 15 -16.01 -2.31 -57.30
N SER A 16 -16.44 -2.44 -56.04
CA SER A 16 -17.81 -2.09 -55.63
C SER A 16 -17.90 -1.74 -54.15
N THR A 17 -18.44 -0.56 -53.86
CA THR A 17 -18.76 -0.03 -52.54
C THR A 17 -19.83 -0.88 -51.88
N SER A 18 -19.45 -1.72 -50.92
CA SER A 18 -20.39 -2.41 -50.03
C SER A 18 -20.48 -1.67 -48.69
N SER A 19 -21.67 -1.15 -48.41
CA SER A 19 -22.04 -0.65 -47.08
C SER A 19 -21.86 -1.77 -46.03
N PRO A 20 -21.49 -1.45 -44.79
CA PRO A 20 -21.31 -2.45 -43.75
C PRO A 20 -22.65 -3.15 -43.47
N ALA A 21 -22.69 -4.47 -43.65
CA ALA A 21 -23.85 -5.28 -43.35
C ALA A 21 -24.23 -5.16 -41.86
N PRO A 22 -25.53 -5.08 -41.51
CA PRO A 22 -25.96 -5.00 -40.12
C PRO A 22 -25.63 -6.30 -39.38
N ALA A 23 -25.13 -6.19 -38.15
CA ALA A 23 -24.79 -7.33 -37.30
C ALA A 23 -26.02 -8.25 -37.11
N PRO A 24 -25.86 -9.60 -37.15
CA PRO A 24 -26.99 -10.51 -37.03
C PRO A 24 -27.62 -10.40 -35.64
N ALA A 25 -28.96 -10.33 -35.60
CA ALA A 25 -29.74 -10.23 -34.38
C ALA A 25 -29.40 -11.37 -33.40
N ASP A 26 -29.11 -11.03 -32.13
CA ASP A 26 -28.76 -11.96 -31.06
C ASP A 26 -29.89 -13.01 -30.88
N SER A 27 -29.62 -14.28 -31.20
CA SER A 27 -30.62 -15.35 -31.12
C SER A 27 -31.06 -15.62 -29.67
N THR A 28 -32.33 -15.98 -29.46
CA THR A 28 -32.92 -16.28 -28.14
C THR A 28 -32.13 -17.34 -27.37
N ALA A 29 -31.54 -18.31 -28.07
CA ALA A 29 -30.65 -19.32 -27.49
C ALA A 29 -29.39 -18.68 -26.87
N ARG A 30 -28.73 -17.75 -27.58
CA ARG A 30 -27.52 -17.07 -27.12
C ARG A 30 -27.78 -16.24 -25.86
N GLN A 31 -28.93 -15.57 -25.78
CA GLN A 31 -29.33 -14.80 -24.60
C GLN A 31 -29.53 -15.71 -23.38
N THR A 32 -30.15 -16.87 -23.57
CA THR A 32 -30.39 -17.85 -22.50
C THR A 32 -29.08 -18.44 -21.96
N PHE A 33 -28.14 -18.81 -22.84
CA PHE A 33 -26.81 -19.28 -22.43
C PHE A 33 -25.97 -18.19 -21.78
N ARG A 34 -26.05 -16.93 -22.26
CA ARG A 34 -25.39 -15.78 -21.64
C ARG A 34 -25.87 -15.56 -20.20
N LYS A 35 -27.18 -15.68 -19.95
CA LYS A 35 -27.76 -15.58 -18.61
C LYS A 35 -27.22 -16.67 -17.69
N ARG A 36 -27.30 -17.94 -18.12
CA ARG A 36 -26.81 -19.09 -17.35
C ARG A 36 -25.31 -19.05 -17.05
N LEU A 37 -24.49 -18.51 -17.96
CA LEU A 37 -23.06 -18.33 -17.75
C LEU A 37 -22.76 -17.23 -16.72
N ARG A 38 -23.51 -16.11 -16.75
CA ARG A 38 -23.36 -15.02 -15.76
C ARG A 38 -23.83 -15.43 -14.36
N GLU A 39 -24.80 -16.33 -14.28
CA GLU A 39 -25.31 -16.89 -13.03
C GLU A 39 -24.42 -18.02 -12.45
N GLY A 40 -23.30 -18.36 -13.10
CA GLY A 40 -22.35 -19.39 -12.62
C GLY A 40 -22.86 -20.84 -12.72
N THR A 41 -24.06 -21.05 -13.26
CA THR A 41 -24.71 -22.39 -13.31
C THR A 41 -24.02 -23.41 -14.23
N LEU A 42 -23.01 -22.98 -14.99
CA LEU A 42 -22.30 -23.80 -15.98
C LEU A 42 -20.82 -24.01 -15.62
N ASP A 43 -20.34 -23.46 -14.50
CA ASP A 43 -18.93 -23.36 -14.14
C ASP A 43 -18.20 -24.72 -14.09
N ASP A 44 -18.90 -25.77 -13.64
CA ASP A 44 -18.38 -27.13 -13.52
C ASP A 44 -18.37 -27.94 -14.83
N LYS A 45 -18.99 -27.45 -15.90
CA LYS A 45 -19.04 -28.20 -17.16
C LYS A 45 -17.69 -28.16 -17.85
N GLU A 46 -17.28 -29.30 -18.41
CA GLU A 46 -16.07 -29.38 -19.22
C GLU A 46 -16.35 -28.94 -20.65
N ILE A 47 -15.44 -28.13 -21.19
CA ILE A 47 -15.46 -27.69 -22.58
C ILE A 47 -14.08 -27.82 -23.19
N GLU A 48 -14.05 -27.98 -24.51
CA GLU A 48 -12.83 -27.97 -25.30
C GLU A 48 -12.67 -26.58 -25.93
N LEU A 49 -11.51 -25.96 -25.72
CA LEU A 49 -11.19 -24.63 -26.20
C LEU A 49 -9.77 -24.55 -26.75
N GLU A 50 -9.63 -23.79 -27.81
CA GLU A 50 -8.31 -23.42 -28.35
C GLU A 50 -7.78 -22.20 -27.59
N LEU A 51 -6.80 -22.43 -26.73
CA LEU A 51 -6.15 -21.38 -25.96
C LEU A 51 -4.72 -21.18 -26.47
N ALA A 52 -4.23 -19.95 -26.37
CA ALA A 52 -2.82 -19.67 -26.60
C ALA A 52 -1.98 -20.45 -25.58
N GLU A 53 -0.95 -21.18 -26.02
CA GLU A 53 -0.02 -21.82 -25.10
C GLU A 53 0.88 -20.76 -24.45
N PRO A 54 0.95 -20.67 -23.12
CA PRO A 54 1.99 -19.88 -22.47
C PRO A 54 3.33 -20.50 -22.84
N ARG A 55 4.21 -19.72 -23.47
CA ARG A 55 5.53 -20.22 -23.86
C ARG A 55 6.32 -20.56 -22.60
N ALA A 56 6.94 -21.74 -22.59
CA ALA A 56 7.92 -22.09 -21.57
C ALA A 56 8.98 -20.98 -21.53
N ALA A 57 9.09 -20.33 -20.37
CA ALA A 57 10.16 -19.38 -20.14
C ALA A 57 11.47 -20.18 -20.21
N VAL A 58 12.24 -19.98 -21.28
CA VAL A 58 13.63 -20.40 -21.29
C VAL A 58 14.32 -19.53 -20.23
N GLU A 59 14.62 -20.11 -19.07
CA GLU A 59 15.47 -19.48 -18.08
C GLU A 59 16.88 -19.40 -18.66
N LEU A 60 17.22 -18.25 -19.22
CA LEU A 60 18.58 -17.95 -19.63
C LEU A 60 19.36 -17.56 -18.37
N LEU A 61 20.18 -18.47 -17.87
CA LEU A 61 21.12 -18.20 -16.79
C LEU A 61 22.23 -17.27 -17.32
N GLY A 62 22.02 -15.97 -17.20
CA GLY A 62 23.00 -14.94 -17.55
C GLY A 62 23.99 -14.69 -16.40
N PRO A 63 25.23 -14.26 -16.69
CA PRO A 63 26.16 -13.80 -15.66
C PRO A 63 25.64 -12.53 -14.96
N PRO A 64 25.99 -12.32 -13.67
CA PRO A 64 25.49 -11.19 -12.88
C PRO A 64 25.92 -9.85 -13.51
N GLY A 65 24.97 -8.91 -13.63
CA GLY A 65 25.15 -7.61 -14.29
C GLY A 65 24.56 -7.48 -15.70
N MET A 66 23.98 -8.54 -16.26
CA MET A 66 23.23 -8.51 -17.54
C MET A 66 21.75 -8.90 -17.40
N GLU A 67 21.19 -8.76 -16.20
CA GLU A 67 19.80 -9.16 -15.90
C GLU A 67 18.78 -8.38 -16.74
N ASP A 68 18.92 -7.06 -16.82
CA ASP A 68 18.03 -6.20 -17.62
C ASP A 68 18.09 -6.53 -19.13
N MET A 69 19.28 -6.86 -19.65
CA MET A 69 19.46 -7.20 -21.06
C MET A 69 18.90 -8.59 -21.38
N ALA A 70 19.04 -9.55 -20.46
CA ALA A 70 18.45 -10.87 -20.59
C ALA A 70 16.91 -10.80 -20.58
N GLU A 71 16.33 -9.92 -19.74
CA GLU A 71 14.89 -9.70 -19.70
C GLU A 71 14.36 -9.04 -20.99
N GLN A 72 15.10 -8.07 -21.54
CA GLN A 72 14.77 -7.44 -22.82
C GLN A 72 14.85 -8.42 -24.01
N LEU A 73 15.89 -9.28 -24.05
CA LEU A 73 16.01 -10.33 -25.07
C LEU A 73 14.87 -11.36 -24.97
N LYS A 74 14.50 -11.76 -23.75
CA LYS A 74 13.34 -12.64 -23.50
C LYS A 74 12.05 -12.02 -24.04
N GLY A 75 11.83 -10.72 -23.82
CA GLY A 75 10.71 -9.96 -24.37
C GLY A 75 10.67 -9.95 -25.90
N MET A 76 11.81 -9.72 -26.56
CA MET A 76 11.92 -9.78 -28.02
C MET A 76 11.63 -11.19 -28.58
N PHE A 77 12.19 -12.24 -27.98
CA PHE A 77 11.92 -13.63 -28.39
C PHE A 77 10.45 -14.04 -28.15
N ALA A 78 9.81 -13.51 -27.11
CA ALA A 78 8.38 -13.69 -26.86
C ALA A 78 7.52 -12.99 -27.94
N SER A 79 7.91 -11.80 -28.39
CA SER A 79 7.22 -11.04 -29.44
C SER A 79 7.39 -11.62 -30.85
N LEU A 80 8.56 -12.19 -31.17
CA LEU A 80 8.90 -12.63 -32.54
C LEU A 80 8.38 -14.02 -32.93
N GLY A 81 8.06 -14.89 -31.96
CA GLY A 81 7.47 -16.19 -32.27
C GLY A 81 5.96 -16.10 -32.58
N GLN A 82 5.44 -16.94 -33.47
CA GLN A 82 3.98 -17.10 -33.66
C GLN A 82 3.30 -17.68 -32.41
N THR A 83 2.19 -17.07 -31.98
CA THR A 83 1.33 -17.56 -30.91
C THR A 83 0.71 -18.90 -31.32
N ARG A 84 1.26 -20.01 -30.80
CA ARG A 84 0.70 -21.35 -31.04
C ARG A 84 -0.53 -21.52 -30.17
N ARG A 85 -1.65 -21.90 -30.78
CA ARG A 85 -2.89 -22.26 -30.07
C ARG A 85 -2.99 -23.78 -29.98
N LYS A 86 -3.44 -24.29 -28.84
CA LYS A 86 -3.67 -25.72 -28.63
C LYS A 86 -5.04 -25.94 -28.03
N THR A 87 -5.75 -26.94 -28.55
CA THR A 87 -7.01 -27.39 -27.99
C THR A 87 -6.75 -28.05 -26.63
N ARG A 88 -7.37 -27.50 -25.59
CA ARG A 88 -7.32 -28.03 -24.23
C ARG A 88 -8.75 -28.29 -23.76
N LYS A 89 -8.92 -29.34 -22.97
CA LYS A 89 -10.16 -29.63 -22.25
C LYS A 89 -10.03 -29.08 -20.83
N LEU A 90 -10.96 -28.21 -20.43
CA LEU A 90 -10.96 -27.57 -19.11
C LEU A 90 -12.37 -27.19 -18.68
N LYS A 91 -12.55 -26.91 -17.40
CA LYS A 91 -13.82 -26.43 -16.85
C LYS A 91 -14.12 -25.00 -17.32
N ILE A 92 -15.41 -24.67 -17.44
CA ILE A 92 -15.86 -23.31 -17.85
C ILE A 92 -15.29 -22.23 -16.92
N ALA A 93 -15.24 -22.47 -15.61
CA ALA A 93 -14.70 -21.49 -14.65
C ALA A 93 -13.23 -21.13 -14.91
N GLU A 94 -12.39 -22.12 -15.20
CA GLU A 94 -10.97 -21.91 -15.51
C GLU A 94 -10.79 -21.31 -16.91
N ALA A 95 -11.61 -21.77 -17.86
CA ALA A 95 -11.60 -21.27 -19.22
C ALA A 95 -11.95 -19.79 -19.30
N LEU A 96 -12.91 -19.35 -18.49
CA LEU A 96 -13.33 -17.96 -18.46
C LEU A 96 -12.18 -17.05 -18.01
N LYS A 97 -11.40 -17.44 -16.99
CA LYS A 97 -10.24 -16.67 -16.53
C LYS A 97 -9.20 -16.52 -17.64
N LEU A 98 -8.80 -17.63 -18.26
CA LEU A 98 -7.79 -17.63 -19.34
C LEU A 98 -8.25 -16.84 -20.57
N LEU A 99 -9.53 -16.93 -20.93
CA LEU A 99 -10.10 -16.17 -22.03
C LEU A 99 -10.21 -14.68 -21.72
N VAL A 100 -10.54 -14.31 -20.47
CA VAL A 100 -10.55 -12.92 -20.04
C VAL A 100 -9.15 -12.34 -20.15
N ASP A 101 -8.11 -13.07 -19.73
CA ASP A 101 -6.72 -12.62 -19.85
C ASP A 101 -6.30 -12.46 -21.33
N GLU A 102 -6.65 -13.41 -22.19
CA GLU A 102 -6.35 -13.35 -23.64
C GLU A 102 -7.05 -12.17 -24.33
N GLU A 103 -8.34 -11.95 -24.05
CA GLU A 103 -9.11 -10.85 -24.63
C GLU A 103 -8.70 -9.50 -24.04
N ALA A 104 -8.38 -9.43 -22.74
CA ALA A 104 -7.84 -8.21 -22.13
C ALA A 104 -6.52 -7.80 -22.78
N ALA A 105 -5.61 -8.75 -23.04
CA ALA A 105 -4.34 -8.48 -23.72
C ALA A 105 -4.53 -7.91 -25.14
N LYS A 106 -5.59 -8.31 -25.86
CA LYS A 106 -5.92 -7.75 -27.20
C LYS A 106 -6.49 -6.33 -27.13
N LEU A 107 -7.18 -6.01 -26.05
CA LEU A 107 -7.77 -4.68 -25.82
C LEU A 107 -6.73 -3.66 -25.35
N VAL A 108 -5.56 -4.12 -24.92
CA VAL A 108 -4.46 -3.27 -24.48
C VAL A 108 -3.60 -2.89 -25.68
N ASN A 109 -3.57 -1.60 -25.99
CA ASN A 109 -2.58 -1.03 -26.90
C ASN A 109 -1.37 -0.57 -26.10
N GLU A 110 -0.31 -1.37 -26.06
CA GLU A 110 0.90 -1.05 -25.29
C GLU A 110 1.55 0.27 -25.69
N ASP A 111 1.52 0.63 -26.98
CA ASP A 111 2.17 1.85 -27.48
C ASP A 111 1.40 3.09 -27.04
N GLU A 112 0.06 3.02 -27.02
CA GLU A 112 -0.79 4.06 -26.47
C GLU A 112 -0.58 4.22 -24.96
N ILE A 113 -0.52 3.12 -24.20
CA ILE A 113 -0.25 3.16 -22.76
C ILE A 113 1.12 3.76 -22.47
N LYS A 114 2.17 3.36 -23.20
CA LYS A 114 3.52 3.92 -23.05
C LYS A 114 3.50 5.42 -23.30
N THR A 115 2.84 5.86 -24.37
CA THR A 115 2.73 7.28 -24.72
C THR A 115 1.98 8.08 -23.65
N GLN A 116 0.86 7.55 -23.15
CA GLN A 116 0.08 8.18 -22.08
C GLN A 116 0.84 8.22 -20.76
N ALA A 117 1.57 7.15 -20.41
CA ALA A 117 2.36 7.08 -19.19
C ALA A 117 3.52 8.09 -19.21
N LEU A 118 4.24 8.20 -20.33
CA LEU A 118 5.28 9.22 -20.51
C LEU A 118 4.70 10.63 -20.39
N ALA A 119 3.60 10.92 -21.10
CA ALA A 119 2.92 12.21 -21.01
C ALA A 119 2.46 12.54 -19.58
N SER A 120 1.92 11.55 -18.85
CA SER A 120 1.50 11.73 -17.46
C SER A 120 2.68 11.96 -16.53
N ALA A 121 3.81 11.29 -16.73
CA ALA A 121 5.02 11.49 -15.95
C ALA A 121 5.61 12.89 -16.17
N GLU A 122 5.63 13.37 -17.41
CA GLU A 122 6.13 14.70 -17.76
C GLU A 122 5.22 15.82 -17.23
N GLN A 123 3.89 15.68 -17.35
CA GLN A 123 2.95 16.77 -17.04
C GLN A 123 2.43 16.77 -15.60
N ASN A 124 2.32 15.58 -14.97
CA ASN A 124 1.72 15.41 -13.65
C ASN A 124 2.68 14.71 -12.66
N GLY A 125 3.94 14.52 -13.03
CA GLY A 125 4.92 13.86 -12.18
C GLY A 125 5.16 14.64 -10.89
N ILE A 126 5.21 13.92 -9.76
CA ILE A 126 5.59 14.48 -8.46
C ILE A 126 6.75 13.66 -7.92
N VAL A 127 7.84 14.34 -7.55
CA VAL A 127 9.01 13.74 -6.92
C VAL A 127 9.15 14.30 -5.50
N PHE A 128 9.07 13.42 -4.51
CA PHE A 128 9.31 13.78 -3.11
C PHE A 128 10.73 13.39 -2.70
N ILE A 129 11.53 14.38 -2.32
CA ILE A 129 12.92 14.22 -1.85
C ILE A 129 12.90 14.40 -0.33
N ASP A 130 12.99 13.30 0.41
CA ASP A 130 13.05 13.35 1.87
C ASP A 130 14.47 13.65 2.37
N GLU A 131 14.57 14.18 3.59
CA GLU A 131 15.83 14.45 4.30
C GLU A 131 16.88 15.23 3.49
N ILE A 132 16.46 16.22 2.69
CA ILE A 132 17.37 17.06 1.89
C ILE A 132 18.36 17.86 2.77
N ASP A 133 18.04 18.05 4.04
CA ASP A 133 18.93 18.70 5.00
C ASP A 133 20.19 17.87 5.27
N LYS A 134 20.20 16.56 5.01
CA LYS A 134 21.39 15.69 5.21
C LYS A 134 22.49 15.90 4.18
N VAL A 135 22.13 16.40 2.98
CA VAL A 135 23.10 16.67 1.90
C VAL A 135 23.72 18.07 1.98
N THR A 136 23.34 18.87 2.97
CA THR A 136 23.99 20.16 3.25
C THR A 136 25.35 19.97 3.94
N SER A 137 26.28 20.92 3.73
CA SER A 137 27.57 20.94 4.42
C SER A 137 27.36 21.37 5.87
N ARG A 138 27.83 20.57 6.82
CA ARG A 138 27.95 20.99 8.21
C ARG A 138 29.11 21.97 8.27
N GLY A 139 28.86 23.23 8.62
CA GLY A 139 29.94 24.14 8.98
C GLY A 139 30.78 23.47 10.07
N ASP A 140 32.10 23.46 9.89
CA ASP A 140 33.14 22.89 10.77
C ASP A 140 33.55 21.43 10.52
N GLY A 141 34.24 21.21 9.39
CA GLY A 141 35.49 20.44 9.34
C GLY A 141 35.38 18.95 8.98
N ALA A 142 35.48 18.62 7.70
CA ALA A 142 36.38 17.57 7.16
C ALA A 142 36.21 17.48 5.63
N SER A 143 37.26 17.83 4.90
CA SER A 143 37.28 18.05 3.44
C SER A 143 36.89 16.84 2.55
N GLY A 144 36.77 15.63 3.11
CA GLY A 144 36.39 14.43 2.34
C GLY A 144 34.88 14.16 2.25
N ALA A 145 34.14 14.34 3.35
CA ALA A 145 32.71 14.03 3.39
C ALA A 145 31.83 15.15 2.80
N GLU A 146 32.34 16.38 2.80
CA GLU A 146 31.66 17.57 2.27
C GLU A 146 31.54 17.53 0.74
N VAL A 147 32.59 17.06 0.04
CA VAL A 147 32.60 16.95 -1.44
C VAL A 147 31.54 15.98 -1.94
N SER A 148 31.35 14.85 -1.24
CA SER A 148 30.33 13.87 -1.60
C SER A 148 28.91 14.40 -1.41
N ARG A 149 28.63 15.12 -0.32
CA ARG A 149 27.31 15.71 -0.04
C ARG A 149 26.94 16.81 -1.03
N GLN A 150 27.89 17.68 -1.36
CA GLN A 150 27.70 18.69 -2.41
C GLN A 150 27.58 18.05 -3.79
N GLY A 151 28.25 16.93 -4.04
CA GLY A 151 28.09 16.13 -5.26
C GLY A 151 26.63 15.71 -5.48
N VAL A 152 25.97 15.18 -4.45
CA VAL A 152 24.55 14.80 -4.54
C VAL A 152 23.65 15.98 -4.91
N GLN A 153 23.87 17.15 -4.32
CA GLN A 153 23.11 18.35 -4.68
C GLN A 153 23.32 18.75 -6.15
N ARG A 154 24.56 18.66 -6.65
CA ARG A 154 24.90 18.97 -8.04
C ARG A 154 24.31 17.95 -9.01
N ASP A 155 24.27 16.69 -8.64
CA ASP A 155 23.68 15.61 -9.45
C ASP A 155 22.15 15.72 -9.50
N LEU A 156 21.53 16.31 -8.47
CA LEU A 156 20.09 16.62 -8.46
C LEU A 156 19.74 17.84 -9.31
N LEU A 157 20.66 18.78 -9.52
CA LEU A 157 20.36 20.01 -10.28
C LEU A 157 19.77 19.73 -11.66
N PRO A 158 20.37 18.91 -12.55
CA PRO A 158 19.81 18.66 -13.87
C PRO A 158 18.35 18.18 -13.85
N LEU A 159 17.96 17.42 -12.82
CA LEU A 159 16.60 16.91 -12.69
C LEU A 159 15.61 18.03 -12.37
N VAL A 160 15.97 18.93 -11.44
CA VAL A 160 15.12 20.04 -11.02
C VAL A 160 15.16 21.21 -12.02
N GLU A 161 16.26 21.36 -12.77
CA GLU A 161 16.39 22.38 -13.82
C GLU A 161 15.66 22.03 -15.12
N GLY A 162 15.47 20.74 -15.38
CA GLY A 162 14.92 20.23 -16.63
C GLY A 162 15.98 19.50 -17.44
N THR A 163 15.86 18.18 -17.51
CA THR A 163 16.72 17.32 -18.33
C THR A 163 15.90 16.22 -18.99
N THR A 164 16.48 15.59 -20.01
CA THR A 164 15.87 14.42 -20.65
C THR A 164 16.52 13.15 -20.10
N VAL A 165 15.73 12.32 -19.43
CA VAL A 165 16.16 11.04 -18.86
C VAL A 165 15.64 9.89 -19.71
N SER A 166 16.52 9.00 -20.14
CA SER A 166 16.15 7.79 -20.88
C SER A 166 15.68 6.71 -19.91
N THR A 167 14.46 6.20 -20.14
CA THR A 167 13.87 5.09 -19.37
C THR A 167 13.59 3.91 -20.30
N LYS A 168 13.29 2.74 -19.72
CA LYS A 168 12.86 1.54 -20.48
C LYS A 168 11.58 1.74 -21.29
N HIS A 169 10.79 2.78 -20.98
CA HIS A 169 9.53 3.09 -21.65
C HIS A 169 9.65 4.21 -22.69
N GLY A 170 10.80 4.88 -22.76
CA GLY A 170 11.03 6.05 -23.60
C GLY A 170 11.78 7.15 -22.85
N THR A 171 11.99 8.27 -23.53
CA THR A 171 12.61 9.45 -22.94
C THR A 171 11.58 10.27 -22.17
N VAL A 172 11.94 10.76 -20.98
CA VAL A 172 11.11 11.62 -20.12
C VAL A 172 11.82 12.95 -19.91
N LYS A 173 11.10 14.05 -20.14
CA LYS A 173 11.55 15.41 -19.81
C LYS A 173 11.10 15.82 -18.41
N THR A 174 12.02 16.34 -17.60
CA THR A 174 11.72 16.68 -16.19
C THR A 174 11.27 18.13 -15.98
N ASP A 175 11.14 18.92 -17.05
CA ASP A 175 10.85 20.37 -17.02
C ASP A 175 9.58 20.76 -16.24
N HIS A 176 8.56 19.88 -16.21
CA HIS A 176 7.26 20.15 -15.59
C HIS A 176 6.95 19.22 -14.40
N ILE A 177 7.95 18.48 -13.91
CA ILE A 177 7.79 17.63 -12.74
C ILE A 177 7.80 18.50 -11.48
N LEU A 178 6.82 18.29 -10.59
CA LEU A 178 6.77 18.96 -9.30
C LEU A 178 7.73 18.28 -8.31
N PHE A 179 8.74 19.02 -7.86
CA PHE A 179 9.65 18.57 -6.80
C PHE A 179 9.21 19.10 -5.43
N ILE A 180 9.05 18.20 -4.47
CA ILE A 180 8.79 18.52 -3.07
C ILE A 180 9.98 18.01 -2.26
N ALA A 181 10.76 18.91 -1.70
CA ALA A 181 11.85 18.55 -0.81
C ALA A 181 11.43 18.74 0.66
N SER A 182 11.75 17.77 1.51
CA SER A 182 11.52 17.82 2.95
C SER A 182 12.82 17.65 3.71
N GLY A 183 12.87 18.20 4.92
CA GLY A 183 14.01 18.12 5.82
C GLY A 183 13.66 18.70 7.17
N ALA A 184 14.25 18.16 8.23
CA ALA A 184 14.01 18.65 9.60
C ALA A 184 14.78 19.95 9.88
N PHE A 185 15.92 20.16 9.19
CA PHE A 185 16.75 21.37 9.29
C PHE A 185 17.15 21.71 10.75
N HIS A 186 17.41 20.69 11.56
CA HIS A 186 17.85 20.87 12.95
C HIS A 186 19.32 21.33 13.06
N LEU A 187 20.18 20.81 12.19
CA LEU A 187 21.63 21.05 12.18
C LEU A 187 22.11 21.84 10.95
N ALA A 188 21.19 22.13 10.04
CA ALA A 188 21.44 22.83 8.80
C ALA A 188 20.27 23.77 8.52
N ARG A 189 20.52 24.81 7.73
CA ARG A 189 19.49 25.75 7.30
C ARG A 189 19.26 25.60 5.80
N PRO A 190 18.07 25.97 5.29
CA PRO A 190 17.85 26.01 3.84
C PRO A 190 18.85 26.91 3.08
N SER A 191 19.46 27.89 3.76
CA SER A 191 20.54 28.74 3.22
C SER A 191 21.84 27.98 2.95
N ASP A 192 22.01 26.79 3.51
CA ASP A 192 23.24 25.98 3.41
C ASP A 192 23.20 25.05 2.18
N LEU A 193 22.08 25.03 1.45
CA LEU A 193 21.99 24.43 0.12
C LEU A 193 22.74 25.29 -0.91
N ILE A 194 23.20 24.68 -2.00
CA ILE A 194 23.85 25.44 -3.07
C ILE A 194 22.90 26.50 -3.66
N PRO A 195 23.39 27.71 -4.05
CA PRO A 195 22.54 28.80 -4.53
C PRO A 195 21.61 28.41 -5.69
N GLU A 196 22.09 27.57 -6.59
CA GLU A 196 21.35 27.07 -7.76
C GLU A 196 20.10 26.28 -7.32
N LEU A 197 20.25 25.42 -6.31
CA LEU A 197 19.17 24.58 -5.80
C LEU A 197 18.16 25.42 -4.98
N GLN A 198 18.65 26.42 -4.24
CA GLN A 198 17.76 27.36 -3.53
C GLN A 198 16.84 28.12 -4.50
N GLY A 199 17.36 28.52 -5.66
CA GLY A 199 16.57 29.19 -6.70
C GLY A 199 15.45 28.32 -7.29
N ARG A 200 15.58 26.99 -7.21
CA ARG A 200 14.59 26.03 -7.71
C ARG A 200 13.54 25.61 -6.68
N PHE A 201 13.73 25.95 -5.40
CA PHE A 201 12.73 25.78 -4.34
C PHE A 201 12.23 27.14 -3.82
N PRO A 202 11.46 27.89 -4.63
CA PRO A 202 10.99 29.23 -4.26
C PRO A 202 9.90 29.21 -3.16
N ILE A 203 9.08 28.15 -3.14
CA ILE A 203 8.02 27.99 -2.15
C ILE A 203 8.61 27.33 -0.91
N ARG A 204 8.51 28.02 0.23
CA ARG A 204 8.98 27.52 1.52
C ARG A 204 7.80 27.48 2.47
N VAL A 205 7.62 26.32 3.12
CA VAL A 205 6.59 26.10 4.12
C VAL A 205 7.21 25.43 5.33
N GLU A 206 6.77 25.84 6.52
CA GLU A 206 7.17 25.24 7.78
C GLU A 206 5.95 24.52 8.37
N LEU A 207 6.15 23.27 8.79
CA LEU A 207 5.10 22.46 9.41
C LEU A 207 5.25 22.54 10.93
N GLY A 208 4.14 22.83 11.62
CA GLY A 208 4.12 22.87 13.08
C GLY A 208 4.26 21.50 13.72
N SER A 209 4.82 21.46 14.93
CA SER A 209 4.86 20.25 15.76
C SER A 209 3.46 19.78 16.15
N LEU A 210 3.25 18.47 16.13
CA LEU A 210 1.97 17.83 16.46
C LEU A 210 1.70 17.87 17.97
N ARG A 211 0.46 18.18 18.34
CA ARG A 211 -0.07 18.16 19.71
C ARG A 211 -0.86 16.88 19.98
N VAL A 212 -1.28 16.69 21.23
CA VAL A 212 -2.14 15.56 21.62
C VAL A 212 -3.45 15.56 20.84
N GLU A 213 -4.05 16.74 20.64
CA GLU A 213 -5.28 16.90 19.86
C GLU A 213 -5.10 16.48 18.39
N ASP A 214 -3.93 16.75 17.82
CA ASP A 214 -3.62 16.35 16.44
C ASP A 214 -3.47 14.83 16.33
N PHE A 215 -2.88 14.18 17.34
CA PHE A 215 -2.83 12.72 17.41
C PHE A 215 -4.22 12.09 17.54
N GLU A 216 -5.12 12.67 18.33
CA GLU A 216 -6.52 12.23 18.40
C GLU A 216 -7.21 12.35 17.03
N ALA A 217 -7.01 13.47 16.33
CA ALA A 217 -7.53 13.68 14.99
C ALA A 217 -6.96 12.68 13.98
N ILE A 218 -5.65 12.40 14.03
CA ILE A 218 -4.99 11.40 13.19
C ILE A 218 -5.61 10.00 13.39
N LEU A 219 -5.93 9.62 14.64
CA LEU A 219 -6.50 8.32 14.95
C LEU A 219 -7.99 8.17 14.54
N THR A 220 -8.73 9.27 14.39
CA THR A 220 -10.21 9.22 14.26
C THR A 220 -10.74 9.79 12.96
N GLN A 221 -10.16 10.90 12.48
CA GLN A 221 -10.67 11.66 11.33
C GLN A 221 -10.08 11.20 10.00
N THR A 222 -8.87 10.65 10.00
CA THR A 222 -8.18 10.23 8.78
C THR A 222 -8.87 9.03 8.11
N HIS A 223 -8.89 9.03 6.78
CA HIS A 223 -9.28 7.85 6.02
C HIS A 223 -8.29 6.73 6.29
N ALA A 224 -8.80 5.52 6.55
CA ALA A 224 -7.99 4.38 6.98
C ALA A 224 -7.06 4.70 8.17
N SER A 225 -7.58 5.36 9.21
CA SER A 225 -6.83 5.59 10.45
C SER A 225 -6.42 4.28 11.14
N LEU A 226 -5.39 4.31 12.00
CA LEU A 226 -4.93 3.12 12.74
C LEU A 226 -6.09 2.43 13.49
N VAL A 227 -6.97 3.20 14.13
CA VAL A 227 -8.17 2.66 14.80
C VAL A 227 -9.02 1.86 13.82
N ARG A 228 -9.34 2.43 12.65
CA ARG A 228 -10.17 1.75 11.63
C ARG A 228 -9.45 0.53 11.04
N GLN A 229 -8.14 0.62 10.83
CA GLN A 229 -7.34 -0.50 10.34
C GLN A 229 -7.39 -1.68 11.32
N TYR A 230 -7.12 -1.45 12.60
CA TYR A 230 -7.15 -2.52 13.61
C TYR A 230 -8.56 -3.06 13.87
N GLN A 231 -9.60 -2.20 13.80
CA GLN A 231 -10.99 -2.66 13.83
C GLN A 231 -11.29 -3.62 12.67
N ALA A 232 -10.90 -3.26 11.45
CA ALA A 232 -11.12 -4.11 10.28
C ALA A 232 -10.29 -5.41 10.30
N LEU A 233 -9.03 -5.34 10.77
CA LEU A 233 -8.14 -6.49 10.87
C LEU A 233 -8.64 -7.52 11.89
N LEU A 234 -9.18 -7.09 13.04
CA LEU A 234 -9.69 -8.04 14.05
C LEU A 234 -11.11 -8.52 13.76
N ASP A 235 -11.88 -7.75 12.99
CA ASP A 235 -13.19 -8.18 12.50
C ASP A 235 -13.10 -9.41 11.58
N THR A 236 -11.96 -9.65 10.91
CA THR A 236 -11.76 -10.88 10.11
C THR A 236 -11.73 -12.14 10.98
N GLU A 237 -11.33 -12.02 12.24
CA GLU A 237 -11.38 -13.09 13.25
C GLU A 237 -12.68 -13.06 14.07
N GLY A 238 -13.64 -12.21 13.69
CA GLY A 238 -14.91 -12.01 14.39
C GLY A 238 -14.78 -11.29 15.73
N VAL A 239 -13.66 -10.59 15.98
CA VAL A 239 -13.43 -9.81 17.19
C VAL A 239 -13.72 -8.34 16.92
N ARG A 240 -14.77 -7.80 17.57
CA ARG A 240 -15.14 -6.40 17.37
C ARG A 240 -14.40 -5.49 18.34
N LEU A 241 -13.55 -4.60 17.83
CA LEU A 241 -12.92 -3.55 18.64
C LEU A 241 -13.79 -2.29 18.72
N ASP A 242 -14.08 -1.83 19.94
CA ASP A 242 -14.80 -0.59 20.21
C ASP A 242 -13.87 0.44 20.88
N PHE A 243 -13.32 1.35 20.09
CA PHE A 243 -12.46 2.42 20.60
C PHE A 243 -13.30 3.59 21.10
N ARG A 244 -13.35 3.76 22.43
CA ARG A 244 -14.04 4.88 23.04
C ARG A 244 -13.20 6.16 22.98
N PRO A 245 -13.82 7.36 22.95
CA PRO A 245 -13.10 8.64 22.87
C PRO A 245 -12.02 8.80 23.94
N GLU A 246 -12.29 8.38 25.18
CA GLU A 246 -11.34 8.41 26.29
C GLU A 246 -10.14 7.48 26.10
N GLY A 247 -10.35 6.32 25.45
CA GLY A 247 -9.29 5.38 25.11
C GLY A 247 -8.36 5.93 24.03
N VAL A 248 -8.94 6.56 23.01
CA VAL A 248 -8.20 7.24 21.94
C VAL A 248 -7.37 8.41 22.49
N ARG A 249 -7.97 9.26 23.31
CA ARG A 249 -7.27 10.36 24.00
C ARG A 249 -6.12 9.86 24.86
N ARG A 250 -6.33 8.75 25.58
CA ARG A 250 -5.27 8.14 26.39
C ARG A 250 -4.11 7.63 25.53
N LEU A 251 -4.40 6.99 24.41
CA LEU A 251 -3.40 6.52 23.45
C LEU A 251 -2.57 7.70 22.89
N ALA A 252 -3.25 8.76 22.46
CA ALA A 252 -2.62 9.98 21.96
C ALA A 252 -1.70 10.61 23.02
N GLN A 253 -2.16 10.73 24.27
CA GLN A 253 -1.34 11.27 25.37
C GLN A 253 -0.09 10.42 25.63
N ILE A 254 -0.23 9.09 25.65
CA ILE A 254 0.91 8.18 25.86
C ILE A 254 1.94 8.35 24.74
N ALA A 255 1.50 8.40 23.48
CA ALA A 255 2.40 8.60 22.35
C ALA A 255 3.12 9.94 22.45
N PHE A 256 2.43 11.01 22.84
CA PHE A 256 3.02 12.32 23.07
C PHE A 256 4.04 12.30 24.22
N ASP A 257 3.67 11.75 25.38
CA ASP A 257 4.54 11.65 26.56
C ASP A 257 5.82 10.87 26.26
N VAL A 258 5.74 9.80 25.46
CA VAL A 258 6.92 9.01 25.06
C VAL A 258 7.82 9.82 24.13
N ASN A 259 7.25 10.58 23.20
CA ASN A 259 8.04 11.46 22.33
C ASN A 259 8.80 12.53 23.13
N GLU A 260 8.17 13.13 24.15
CA GLU A 260 8.80 14.12 25.03
C GLU A 260 9.91 13.53 25.91
N ARG A 261 9.73 12.30 26.38
CA ARG A 261 10.71 11.62 27.26
C ARG A 261 11.88 10.99 26.52
N THR A 262 11.74 10.74 25.22
CA THR A 262 12.72 9.99 24.41
C THR A 262 13.06 10.76 23.13
N GLU A 263 13.03 10.09 21.98
CA GLU A 263 13.19 10.70 20.68
C GLU A 263 11.81 10.97 20.08
N ASN A 264 11.58 12.21 19.67
CA ASN A 264 10.34 12.60 19.02
C ASN A 264 10.36 12.15 17.55
N ILE A 265 9.70 11.02 17.30
CA ILE A 265 9.51 10.46 15.95
C ILE A 265 8.15 10.88 15.34
N GLY A 266 7.49 11.88 15.94
CA GLY A 266 6.19 12.40 15.52
C GLY A 266 5.06 11.38 15.63
N ALA A 267 4.13 11.41 14.66
CA ALA A 267 2.96 10.53 14.61
C ALA A 267 3.30 9.04 14.47
N ARG A 268 4.51 8.68 14.02
CA ARG A 268 4.96 7.27 13.91
C ARG A 268 4.89 6.54 15.25
N ARG A 269 4.99 7.28 16.37
CA ARG A 269 4.86 6.73 17.72
C ARG A 269 3.51 6.04 17.94
N LEU A 270 2.44 6.54 17.32
CA LEU A 270 1.09 5.99 17.44
C LEU A 270 1.02 4.52 17.05
N SER A 271 1.72 4.10 15.99
CA SER A 271 1.75 2.70 15.55
C SER A 271 2.36 1.79 16.61
N THR A 272 3.54 2.14 17.13
CA THR A 272 4.22 1.33 18.16
C THR A 272 3.44 1.27 19.47
N VAL A 273 2.71 2.34 19.82
CA VAL A 273 1.87 2.39 21.01
C VAL A 273 0.60 1.54 20.81
N MET A 274 -0.01 1.60 19.63
CA MET A 274 -1.18 0.79 19.26
C MET A 274 -0.85 -0.70 19.21
N GLU A 275 0.27 -1.08 18.59
CA GLU A 275 0.75 -2.47 18.54
C GLU A 275 0.91 -3.05 19.95
N ARG A 276 1.56 -2.32 20.84
CA ARG A 276 1.72 -2.74 22.25
C ARG A 276 0.40 -2.84 23.01
N LEU A 277 -0.57 -1.98 22.68
CA LEU A 277 -1.91 -2.03 23.31
C LEU A 277 -2.65 -3.31 22.91
N LEU A 278 -2.57 -3.67 21.64
CA LEU A 278 -3.37 -4.74 21.06
C LEU A 278 -2.63 -6.08 20.98
N ASP A 279 -1.37 -6.16 21.42
CA ASP A 279 -0.53 -7.37 21.33
C ASP A 279 -1.24 -8.63 21.87
N GLU A 280 -1.73 -8.58 23.11
CA GLU A 280 -2.45 -9.71 23.73
C GLU A 280 -3.77 -10.03 22.99
N VAL A 281 -4.53 -9.01 22.60
CA VAL A 281 -5.82 -9.17 21.90
C VAL A 281 -5.62 -9.77 20.51
N SER A 282 -4.58 -9.34 19.82
CA SER A 282 -4.20 -9.83 18.49
C SER A 282 -3.73 -11.28 18.56
N PHE A 283 -2.92 -11.62 19.56
CA PHE A 283 -2.45 -12.99 19.77
C PHE A 283 -3.60 -13.96 20.09
N ASP A 284 -4.54 -13.56 20.94
CA ASP A 284 -5.68 -14.39 21.34
C ASP A 284 -6.90 -14.26 20.42
N ALA A 285 -6.82 -13.47 19.35
CA ALA A 285 -7.96 -13.15 18.48
C ALA A 285 -8.77 -14.38 17.98
N PRO A 286 -8.15 -15.50 17.54
CA PRO A 286 -8.89 -16.68 17.09
C PRO A 286 -9.77 -17.30 18.18
N ASN A 287 -9.39 -17.13 19.45
CA ASN A 287 -10.12 -17.64 20.61
C ASN A 287 -11.20 -16.66 21.12
N LEU A 288 -11.21 -15.43 20.62
CA LEU A 288 -12.08 -14.34 21.07
C LEU A 288 -13.24 -14.07 20.09
N GLY A 289 -13.44 -14.93 19.08
CA GLY A 289 -14.48 -14.78 18.07
C GLY A 289 -15.87 -14.54 18.66
N GLY A 290 -16.56 -13.53 18.13
CA GLY A 290 -17.89 -13.08 18.56
C GLY A 290 -17.88 -12.13 19.75
N GLN A 291 -16.73 -11.82 20.34
CA GLN A 291 -16.63 -10.86 21.46
C GLN A 291 -16.44 -9.43 20.97
N THR A 292 -16.92 -8.49 21.79
CA THR A 292 -16.65 -7.05 21.61
C THR A 292 -15.71 -6.58 22.72
N ILE A 293 -14.55 -6.06 22.32
CA ILE A 293 -13.53 -5.56 23.25
C ILE A 293 -13.58 -4.04 23.21
N ALA A 294 -14.01 -3.44 24.31
CA ALA A 294 -14.02 -2.00 24.48
C ALA A 294 -12.64 -1.52 24.94
N ILE A 295 -12.05 -0.58 24.19
CA ILE A 295 -10.80 0.09 24.53
C ILE A 295 -11.14 1.43 25.17
N ASP A 296 -10.91 1.53 26.47
CA ASP A 296 -11.14 2.72 27.29
C ASP A 296 -9.86 3.16 28.04
N ALA A 297 -9.93 4.25 28.81
CA ALA A 297 -8.78 4.74 29.57
C ALA A 297 -8.29 3.74 30.64
N ALA A 298 -9.14 2.82 31.12
CA ALA A 298 -8.81 1.84 32.17
C ALA A 298 -8.13 0.59 31.61
N THR A 299 -8.45 0.17 30.38
CA THR A 299 -7.77 -0.94 29.70
C THR A 299 -6.26 -0.75 29.60
N TRP A 300 -5.79 0.50 29.50
CA TRP A 300 -4.38 0.86 29.55
C TRP A 300 -3.69 0.59 30.89
N ILE A 301 -4.41 0.73 32.03
CA ILE A 301 -3.85 0.47 33.36
C ILE A 301 -3.60 -1.04 33.55
N ALA A 302 -4.41 -1.87 32.90
CA ALA A 302 -4.22 -3.32 32.89
C ALA A 302 -3.01 -3.74 32.04
N SER A 303 -2.83 -3.16 30.85
CA SER A 303 -1.72 -3.54 29.93
C SER A 303 -0.36 -2.97 30.33
N SER A 304 -0.31 -1.77 30.92
CA SER A 304 0.96 -1.13 31.33
C SER A 304 1.45 -1.53 32.73
N GLY A 305 0.65 -2.28 33.50
CA GLY A 305 0.96 -2.70 34.88
C GLY A 305 0.97 -4.21 35.15
N ARG A 306 0.65 -5.07 34.18
CA ARG A 306 0.60 -6.53 34.39
C ARG A 306 1.92 -7.21 34.05
N SER A 307 2.72 -7.43 35.09
CA SER A 307 3.49 -8.67 35.18
C SER A 307 2.51 -9.85 35.04
N ARG A 308 2.82 -10.79 34.13
CA ARG A 308 2.08 -12.00 33.77
C ARG A 308 1.32 -12.64 34.94
N SER A 309 0.09 -12.21 35.20
CA SER A 309 -0.95 -13.00 35.86
C SER A 309 -2.23 -12.19 35.93
N THR A 310 -3.32 -12.78 35.43
CA THR A 310 -4.70 -12.72 35.97
C THR A 310 -5.77 -12.22 35.00
N ARG A 311 -6.46 -13.18 34.36
CA ARG A 311 -7.89 -13.25 34.01
C ARG A 311 -8.64 -11.94 33.68
N ILE A 312 -9.02 -11.82 32.41
CA ILE A 312 -10.12 -10.99 31.93
C ILE A 312 -11.43 -11.57 32.51
N CYS A 313 -12.20 -10.77 33.24
CA CYS A 313 -13.53 -11.17 33.70
C CYS A 313 -14.55 -10.95 32.58
N PRO A 314 -15.40 -11.94 32.24
CA PRO A 314 -16.52 -11.70 31.34
C PRO A 314 -17.58 -10.87 32.07
N ALA A 315 -18.11 -9.84 31.40
CA ALA A 315 -19.26 -9.09 31.88
C ALA A 315 -20.46 -10.05 32.03
N SER A 316 -20.98 -10.17 33.25
CA SER A 316 -22.13 -11.03 33.55
C SER A 316 -23.45 -10.33 33.20
N PHE A 317 -24.27 -11.11 32.52
CA PHE A 317 -25.69 -10.91 32.29
C PHE A 317 -26.44 -10.64 33.60
N SER A 318 -27.42 -9.73 33.52
CA SER A 318 -28.37 -9.39 34.58
C SER A 318 -29.32 -10.55 34.90
N ASP A 319 -29.40 -10.96 36.16
CA ASP A 319 -30.48 -11.78 36.69
C ASP A 319 -31.00 -11.14 38.00
N PRO A 320 -32.28 -10.75 38.12
CA PRO A 320 -32.80 -10.07 39.30
C PRO A 320 -33.29 -11.11 40.32
N GLY A 321 -32.37 -11.69 41.10
CA GLY A 321 -32.80 -12.60 42.16
C GLY A 321 -31.73 -13.54 42.70
N ALA A 322 -30.61 -13.03 43.22
CA ALA A 322 -29.73 -13.83 44.06
C ALA A 322 -28.94 -12.95 45.05
N ALA A 323 -28.87 -13.41 46.29
CA ALA A 323 -28.24 -12.75 47.41
C ALA A 323 -26.73 -12.46 47.17
N GLN A 324 -26.29 -11.29 47.64
CA GLN A 324 -24.90 -10.81 47.59
C GLN A 324 -23.89 -11.80 48.17
N PRO A 325 -22.74 -12.05 47.51
CA PRO A 325 -21.54 -12.47 48.20
C PRO A 325 -20.69 -11.23 48.56
N ARG A 326 -20.41 -11.10 49.87
CA ARG A 326 -19.50 -10.09 50.42
C ARG A 326 -18.06 -10.41 49.98
N CYS A 327 -17.49 -9.62 49.08
CA CYS A 327 -16.03 -9.60 48.90
C CYS A 327 -15.39 -8.72 49.98
N ALA A 328 -14.75 -9.37 50.95
CA ALA A 328 -13.96 -8.72 51.98
C ALA A 328 -12.70 -8.08 51.36
N ALA A 329 -12.59 -6.75 51.47
CA ALA A 329 -11.37 -6.03 51.18
C ALA A 329 -10.33 -6.27 52.29
N MET A 330 -9.31 -7.07 52.01
CA MET A 330 -8.09 -7.10 52.84
C MET A 330 -7.15 -6.01 52.34
N VAL A 331 -7.21 -4.85 53.01
CA VAL A 331 -6.27 -3.74 52.83
C VAL A 331 -4.96 -4.09 53.54
N SER A 332 -3.93 -4.50 52.80
CA SER A 332 -2.56 -4.55 53.33
C SER A 332 -1.89 -3.18 53.14
N ARG A 333 -1.57 -2.53 54.27
CA ARG A 333 -0.90 -1.21 54.36
C ARG A 333 0.46 -1.19 53.65
N PRO A 334 0.90 -0.05 53.09
CA PRO A 334 2.23 0.07 52.49
C PRO A 334 3.32 0.21 53.56
N SER A 335 4.34 -0.65 53.49
CA SER A 335 5.59 -0.54 54.24
C SER A 335 6.45 0.58 53.66
N LYS A 336 6.79 1.55 54.50
CA LYS A 336 7.75 2.63 54.24
C LYS A 336 9.11 2.04 53.82
N ILE A 337 9.63 2.46 52.67
CA ILE A 337 11.06 2.33 52.35
C ILE A 337 11.65 3.75 52.31
N ARG A 338 12.63 3.95 53.19
CA ARG A 338 13.40 5.17 53.42
C ARG A 338 14.71 4.98 52.64
N VAL A 339 14.98 5.81 51.64
CA VAL A 339 16.29 5.84 50.98
C VAL A 339 17.08 7.02 51.53
N SER A 340 18.15 6.71 52.23
CA SER A 340 19.19 7.62 52.71
C SER A 340 20.19 7.87 51.58
N ILE A 341 20.46 9.15 51.30
CA ILE A 341 21.61 9.59 50.50
C ILE A 341 22.73 9.91 51.48
N SER A 342 23.92 9.36 51.24
CA SER A 342 25.16 9.78 51.91
C SER A 342 26.27 9.98 50.87
N SER A 343 26.83 11.18 50.94
CA SER A 343 28.08 11.69 50.35
C SER A 343 28.07 12.03 48.87
#